data_AF-A0A5C3MUU4-F1
#
_entry.id   AF-A0A5C3MUU4-F1
#
_cell.length_a   1.000
_cell.length_b   1.000
_cell.length_c   1.000
_cell.angle_alpha   90.00
_cell.angle_beta   90.00
_cell.angle_gamma   90.00
#
_symmetry.space_group_name_H-M   'P 1'
#
loop_
_entity.id
_entity.type
_entity.pdbx_description
1 polymer ?
#
loop_
_entity_poly.entity_id
_entity_poly.type
_entity_poly.pdbx_seq_one_letter_code
_entity_poly.pdbx_strand_id
1 'polypeptide(L)'
;MATVHRTIDLALYNLAKDNAEPTPSNIFSSYLRFSAYQEKSPEAVKSFERALEKFPSHSSPTGTLMEHIRKQYWREKLGLPKDCHIVERTCPTCGKKEMMTLDEYLDGHQPVRTENKKKKRVLKCKKTKGRGYCVQPVRSESPLSSSSDPGASTSGTSLDE
;
A
#
# COMPACT_ATOMS: atom_id res chain seq x y z
N MET A 1 16.85 -17.27 -3.07
CA MET A 1 15.45 -17.03 -3.50
C MET A 1 15.00 -17.87 -4.71
N ALA A 2 15.88 -18.64 -5.38
CA ALA A 2 15.54 -19.42 -6.59
C ALA A 2 14.64 -20.66 -6.34
N THR A 3 14.61 -21.19 -5.12
CA THR A 3 13.91 -22.44 -4.81
C THR A 3 12.39 -22.33 -4.90
N VAL A 4 11.82 -21.18 -4.51
CA VAL A 4 10.37 -20.99 -4.39
C VAL A 4 9.70 -20.83 -5.77
N HIS A 5 10.38 -20.17 -6.71
CA HIS A 5 9.88 -20.05 -8.09
C HIS A 5 9.86 -21.43 -8.77
N ARG A 6 10.93 -22.22 -8.56
CA ARG A 6 11.00 -23.61 -9.07
C ARG A 6 9.84 -24.47 -8.59
N THR A 7 9.40 -24.32 -7.33
CA THR A 7 8.27 -25.10 -6.80
C THR A 7 6.95 -24.76 -7.49
N ILE A 8 6.68 -23.47 -7.76
CA ILE A 8 5.47 -23.07 -8.51
C ILE A 8 5.55 -23.55 -9.95
N ASP A 9 6.71 -23.39 -10.62
CA ASP A 9 6.88 -23.84 -12.00
C ASP A 9 6.65 -25.35 -12.13
N LEU A 10 7.15 -26.15 -11.18
CA LEU A 10 6.89 -27.60 -11.11
C LEU A 10 5.41 -27.92 -10.86
N ALA A 11 4.74 -27.16 -9.99
CA ALA A 11 3.31 -27.31 -9.74
C ALA A 11 2.48 -27.05 -11.00
N LEU A 12 2.78 -25.98 -11.73
CA LEU A 12 2.14 -25.65 -13.00
C LEU A 12 2.43 -26.70 -14.08
N TYR A 13 3.68 -27.14 -14.19
CA TYR A 13 4.06 -28.18 -15.14
C TYR A 13 3.30 -29.48 -14.90
N ASN A 14 3.16 -29.92 -13.65
CA ASN A 14 2.39 -31.11 -13.32
C ASN A 14 0.91 -30.96 -13.69
N LEU A 15 0.29 -29.82 -13.39
CA LEU A 15 -1.11 -29.58 -13.75
C LEU A 15 -1.31 -29.57 -15.27
N ALA A 16 -0.39 -28.97 -16.02
CA ALA A 16 -0.41 -28.99 -17.47
C ALA A 16 -0.28 -30.42 -18.02
N LYS A 17 0.61 -31.23 -17.44
CA LYS A 17 0.76 -32.65 -17.80
C LYS A 17 -0.53 -33.44 -17.56
N ASP A 18 -1.23 -33.14 -16.49
CA ASP A 18 -2.50 -33.78 -16.13
C ASP A 18 -3.72 -33.20 -16.90
N ASN A 19 -3.49 -32.24 -17.84
CA ASN A 19 -4.53 -31.47 -18.54
C ASN A 19 -5.54 -30.81 -17.58
N ALA A 20 -5.11 -30.50 -16.35
CA ALA A 20 -5.94 -29.89 -15.34
C ALA A 20 -5.90 -28.36 -15.47
N GLU A 21 -7.07 -27.72 -15.38
CA GLU A 21 -7.14 -26.26 -15.34
C GLU A 21 -6.48 -25.73 -14.07
N PRO A 22 -5.52 -24.80 -14.15
CA PRO A 22 -4.82 -24.27 -13.00
C PRO A 22 -5.72 -23.35 -12.15
N THR A 23 -6.00 -23.77 -10.92
CA THR A 23 -6.78 -23.02 -9.92
C THR A 23 -5.96 -22.82 -8.64
N PRO A 24 -6.28 -21.83 -7.78
CA PRO A 24 -5.54 -21.64 -6.53
C PRO A 24 -5.47 -22.90 -5.67
N SER A 25 -6.57 -23.67 -5.60
CA SER A 25 -6.66 -24.88 -4.78
C SER A 25 -5.79 -26.03 -5.29
N ASN A 26 -5.79 -26.28 -6.60
CA ASN A 26 -5.00 -27.38 -7.16
C ASN A 26 -3.51 -27.03 -7.27
N ILE A 27 -3.17 -25.76 -7.52
CA ILE A 27 -1.79 -25.29 -7.49
C ILE A 27 -1.26 -25.39 -6.07
N PHE A 28 -2.03 -24.98 -5.07
CA PHE A 28 -1.63 -25.16 -3.67
C PHE A 28 -1.41 -26.63 -3.33
N SER A 29 -2.31 -27.52 -3.76
CA SER A 29 -2.19 -28.96 -3.54
C SER A 29 -0.92 -29.55 -4.20
N SER A 30 -0.61 -29.15 -5.43
CA SER A 30 0.63 -29.53 -6.11
C SER A 30 1.86 -28.89 -5.47
N TYR A 31 1.76 -27.64 -5.03
CA TYR A 31 2.83 -26.92 -4.34
C TYR A 31 3.25 -27.63 -3.06
N LEU A 32 2.31 -28.11 -2.24
CA LEU A 32 2.60 -28.86 -1.00
C LEU A 32 3.48 -30.09 -1.28
N ARG A 33 3.16 -30.84 -2.34
CA ARG A 33 3.93 -32.02 -2.75
C ARG A 33 5.40 -31.69 -3.07
N PHE A 34 5.64 -30.53 -3.68
CA PHE A 34 6.97 -30.10 -4.10
C PHE A 34 7.74 -29.27 -3.05
N SER A 35 7.05 -28.74 -2.05
CA SER A 35 7.65 -27.95 -0.95
C SER A 35 7.88 -28.78 0.31
N ALA A 36 7.71 -30.10 0.24
CA ALA A 36 7.91 -31.05 1.33
C ALA A 36 7.00 -30.80 2.56
N TYR A 37 5.85 -30.14 2.38
CA TYR A 37 4.82 -30.09 3.40
C TYR A 37 3.98 -31.37 3.34
N GLN A 38 3.82 -32.04 4.49
CA GLN A 38 3.00 -33.25 4.59
C GLN A 38 1.49 -32.94 4.62
N GLU A 39 1.12 -31.77 5.13
CA GLU A 39 -0.28 -31.37 5.32
C GLU A 39 -0.49 -29.85 5.16
N LYS A 40 -1.77 -29.45 5.15
CA LYS A 40 -2.19 -28.04 5.08
C LYS A 40 -1.98 -27.34 6.42
N SER A 41 -0.74 -26.98 6.73
CA SER A 41 -0.41 -26.20 7.93
C SER A 41 -0.51 -24.67 7.67
N PRO A 42 -0.70 -23.85 8.72
CA PRO A 42 -0.66 -22.39 8.59
C PRO A 42 0.67 -21.88 8.01
N GLU A 43 1.77 -22.60 8.25
CA GLU A 43 3.08 -22.28 7.69
C GLU A 43 3.15 -22.56 6.19
N ALA A 44 2.57 -23.68 5.74
CA ALA A 44 2.50 -24.02 4.33
C ALA A 44 1.69 -22.99 3.54
N VAL A 45 0.57 -22.52 4.10
CA VAL A 45 -0.24 -21.44 3.51
C VAL A 45 0.56 -20.15 3.39
N LYS A 46 1.25 -19.72 4.45
CA LYS A 46 2.12 -18.53 4.42
C LYS A 46 3.26 -18.67 3.41
N SER A 47 3.84 -19.86 3.29
CA SER A 47 4.91 -20.15 2.32
C SER A 47 4.39 -20.03 0.89
N PHE A 48 3.21 -20.60 0.62
CA PHE A 48 2.54 -20.48 -0.66
C PHE A 48 2.18 -19.02 -1.00
N GLU A 49 1.66 -18.25 -0.05
CA GLU A 49 1.37 -16.82 -0.23
C GLU A 49 2.61 -16.03 -0.62
N ARG A 50 3.71 -16.24 0.10
CA ARG A 50 5.02 -15.64 -0.25
C ARG A 50 5.49 -16.08 -1.63
N ALA A 51 5.19 -17.30 -2.04
CA ALA A 51 5.52 -17.81 -3.36
C ALA A 51 4.72 -17.09 -4.45
N LEU A 52 3.41 -16.91 -4.24
CA LEU A 52 2.53 -16.17 -5.13
C LEU A 52 2.94 -14.69 -5.24
N GLU A 53 3.31 -14.04 -4.14
CA GLU A 53 3.77 -12.64 -4.12
C GLU A 53 5.09 -12.44 -4.88
N LYS A 54 6.01 -13.40 -4.76
CA LYS A 54 7.34 -13.32 -5.41
C LYS A 54 7.32 -13.75 -6.87
N PHE A 55 6.30 -14.50 -7.28
CA PHE A 55 6.19 -14.97 -8.66
C PHE A 55 6.17 -13.77 -9.61
N PRO A 56 7.03 -13.73 -10.63
CA PRO A 56 7.22 -12.50 -11.35
C PRO A 56 6.06 -12.26 -12.31
N SER A 57 5.42 -11.09 -12.18
CA SER A 57 4.45 -10.59 -13.15
C SER A 57 5.19 -10.17 -14.42
N HIS A 58 5.27 -11.09 -15.37
CA HIS A 58 5.83 -10.85 -16.70
C HIS A 58 4.72 -10.96 -17.74
N SER A 59 4.91 -10.34 -18.90
CA SER A 59 3.99 -10.43 -20.04
C SER A 59 3.98 -11.80 -20.73
N SER A 60 4.64 -12.81 -20.14
CA SER A 60 4.60 -14.18 -20.65
C SER A 60 3.24 -14.83 -20.35
N PRO A 61 2.81 -15.84 -21.13
CA PRO A 61 1.57 -16.56 -20.87
C PRO A 61 1.49 -17.13 -19.45
N THR A 62 2.59 -17.70 -18.95
CA THR A 62 2.70 -18.19 -17.57
C THR A 62 2.61 -17.07 -16.54
N GLY A 63 3.19 -15.89 -16.84
CA GLY A 63 3.09 -14.72 -15.97
C GLY A 63 1.66 -14.19 -15.88
N THR A 64 0.96 -14.07 -17.01
CA THR A 64 -0.46 -13.69 -17.05
C THR A 64 -1.35 -14.69 -16.33
N LEU A 65 -1.08 -15.98 -16.52
CA LEU A 65 -1.79 -17.05 -15.83
C LEU A 65 -1.61 -16.95 -14.31
N MET A 66 -0.36 -16.80 -13.84
CA MET A 66 -0.07 -16.67 -12.41
C MET A 66 -0.64 -15.39 -11.79
N GLU A 67 -0.69 -14.30 -12.55
CA GLU A 67 -1.40 -13.09 -12.14
C GLU A 67 -2.90 -13.37 -11.94
N HIS A 68 -3.53 -14.10 -12.86
CA HIS A 68 -4.93 -14.48 -12.75
C HIS A 68 -5.19 -15.35 -11.50
N ILE A 69 -4.38 -16.38 -11.30
CA ILE A 69 -4.46 -17.28 -10.13
C ILE A 69 -4.26 -16.50 -8.83
N ARG A 70 -3.28 -15.58 -8.80
CA ARG A 70 -3.03 -14.72 -7.64
C ARG A 70 -4.27 -13.88 -7.31
N LYS A 71 -4.85 -13.19 -8.30
CA LYS A 71 -6.06 -12.39 -8.10
C LYS A 71 -7.23 -13.24 -7.62
N GLN A 72 -7.40 -14.43 -8.20
CA GLN A 72 -8.44 -15.36 -7.79
C GLN A 72 -8.25 -15.80 -6.33
N TYR A 73 -7.03 -16.17 -5.93
CA TYR A 73 -6.71 -16.57 -4.56
C TYR A 73 -7.08 -15.49 -3.55
N TRP A 74 -6.65 -14.25 -3.78
CA TRP A 74 -6.92 -13.15 -2.86
C TRP A 74 -8.37 -12.74 -2.83
N ARG A 75 -9.08 -12.83 -3.96
CA ARG A 75 -10.53 -12.62 -4.01
C ARG A 75 -11.27 -13.61 -3.12
N GLU A 76 -10.97 -14.90 -3.27
CA GLU A 76 -11.56 -15.97 -2.46
C GLU A 76 -11.24 -15.78 -0.98
N LYS A 77 -9.98 -15.45 -0.65
CA LYS A 77 -9.52 -15.23 0.72
C LYS A 77 -10.17 -14.02 1.39
N LEU A 78 -10.46 -12.97 0.63
CA LEU A 78 -11.17 -11.77 1.11
C LEU A 78 -12.71 -11.95 1.12
N GLY A 79 -13.23 -13.10 0.67
CA GLY A 79 -14.67 -13.34 0.62
C GLY A 79 -15.40 -12.48 -0.42
N LEU A 80 -14.70 -12.03 -1.46
CA LEU A 80 -15.26 -11.13 -2.47
C LEU A 80 -16.06 -11.91 -3.53
N PRO A 81 -17.20 -11.38 -3.99
CA PRO A 81 -17.92 -11.92 -5.15
C PRO A 81 -17.04 -11.99 -6.41
N LYS A 82 -17.34 -12.89 -7.34
CA LYS A 82 -16.56 -13.11 -8.59
C LYS A 82 -16.38 -11.83 -9.42
N ASP A 83 -17.37 -10.95 -9.40
CA ASP A 83 -17.37 -9.70 -10.18
C ASP A 83 -17.02 -8.47 -9.33
N CYS A 84 -16.67 -8.68 -8.05
CA CYS A 84 -16.24 -7.61 -7.18
C CYS A 84 -14.72 -7.46 -7.24
N HIS A 85 -14.29 -6.24 -7.55
CA HIS A 85 -12.89 -5.85 -7.62
C HIS A 85 -12.53 -4.78 -6.59
N ILE A 86 -13.43 -4.46 -5.66
CA ILE A 86 -13.22 -3.44 -4.64
C ILE A 86 -12.96 -4.15 -3.31
N VAL A 87 -11.86 -3.75 -2.66
CA VAL A 87 -11.43 -4.21 -1.35
C VAL A 87 -11.58 -3.04 -0.38
N GLU A 88 -12.25 -3.29 0.74
CA GLU A 88 -12.27 -2.36 1.87
C GLU A 88 -11.06 -2.66 2.77
N ARG A 89 -10.21 -1.67 2.99
CA ARG A 89 -9.09 -1.75 3.93
C ARG A 89 -9.26 -0.72 5.03
N THR A 90 -9.06 -1.14 6.27
CA THR A 90 -8.99 -0.20 7.39
C THR A 90 -7.55 0.25 7.57
N CYS A 91 -7.30 1.56 7.51
CA CYS A 91 -5.98 2.13 7.75
C CYS A 91 -5.57 1.86 9.21
N PRO A 92 -4.42 1.18 9.46
CA PRO A 92 -3.99 0.86 10.82
C PRO A 92 -3.62 2.10 11.64
N THR A 93 -3.30 3.23 10.99
CA THR A 93 -2.87 4.46 11.66
C THR A 93 -4.03 5.35 12.07
N CYS A 94 -5.09 5.43 11.27
CA CYS A 94 -6.20 6.37 11.50
C CYS A 94 -7.59 5.72 11.59
N GLY A 95 -7.70 4.40 11.42
CA GLY A 95 -8.96 3.68 11.49
C GLY A 95 -9.94 3.96 10.35
N LYS A 96 -9.60 4.84 9.39
CA LYS A 96 -10.44 5.14 8.25
C LYS A 96 -10.50 3.95 7.30
N LYS A 97 -11.70 3.70 6.78
CA LYS A 97 -11.96 2.73 5.73
C LYS A 97 -11.63 3.35 4.38
N GLU A 98 -10.77 2.68 3.64
CA GLU A 98 -10.37 3.04 2.28
C GLU A 98 -10.85 1.95 1.33
N MET A 99 -11.51 2.37 0.26
CA MET A 99 -11.93 1.48 -0.82
C MET A 99 -10.87 1.57 -1.91
N MET A 100 -10.29 0.43 -2.27
CA MET A 100 -9.31 0.34 -3.34
C MET A 100 -9.60 -0.85 -4.22
N THR A 101 -9.05 -0.85 -5.42
CA THR A 101 -9.17 -2.00 -6.30
C THR A 101 -8.35 -3.18 -5.77
N LEU A 102 -8.72 -4.40 -6.14
CA LEU A 102 -7.93 -5.59 -5.83
C LEU A 102 -6.51 -5.47 -6.39
N ASP A 103 -6.35 -4.81 -7.53
CA ASP A 103 -5.04 -4.56 -8.14
C ASP A 103 -4.19 -3.62 -7.28
N GLU A 104 -4.75 -2.52 -6.78
CA GLU A 104 -4.06 -1.61 -5.86
C GLU A 104 -3.74 -2.28 -4.52
N TYR A 105 -4.63 -3.13 -4.02
CA TYR A 105 -4.39 -3.92 -2.82
C TYR A 105 -3.20 -4.85 -2.99
N LEU A 106 -3.10 -5.55 -4.14
CA LEU A 106 -2.01 -6.47 -4.42
C LEU A 106 -0.67 -5.76 -4.72
N ASP A 107 -0.71 -4.61 -5.39
CA ASP A 107 0.49 -3.82 -5.67
C ASP A 107 1.12 -3.25 -4.38
N GLY A 108 0.28 -2.86 -3.41
CA GLY A 108 0.73 -2.44 -2.08
C GLY A 108 1.40 -3.55 -1.25
N HIS A 109 1.26 -4.81 -1.65
CA HIS A 109 1.89 -5.98 -1.03
C HIS A 109 3.13 -6.48 -1.79
N GLN A 110 3.47 -5.92 -2.95
CA GLN A 110 4.72 -6.28 -3.61
C GLN A 110 5.93 -5.75 -2.81
N PRO A 111 6.98 -6.57 -2.59
CA PRO A 111 8.27 -6.01 -2.25
C PRO A 111 8.69 -5.16 -3.45
N VAL A 112 8.81 -3.85 -3.24
CA VAL A 112 9.26 -2.86 -4.23
C VAL A 112 10.42 -3.46 -5.02
N ARG A 113 10.13 -3.98 -6.21
CA ARG A 113 11.16 -4.17 -7.20
C ARG A 113 11.59 -2.76 -7.54
N THR A 114 12.79 -2.40 -7.12
CA THR A 114 13.55 -1.28 -7.66
C THR A 114 13.76 -1.53 -9.15
N GLU A 115 12.71 -1.40 -9.95
CA GLU A 115 12.87 -0.82 -11.26
C GLU A 115 13.47 0.56 -11.01
N ASN A 116 14.66 0.79 -11.54
CA ASN A 116 15.29 2.10 -11.60
C ASN A 116 14.44 3.06 -12.46
N LYS A 117 13.22 3.41 -12.01
CA LYS A 117 12.49 4.56 -12.51
C LYS A 117 13.00 5.77 -11.75
N LYS A 118 13.91 6.49 -12.42
CA LYS A 118 14.39 7.82 -12.04
C LYS A 118 13.30 8.60 -11.31
N LYS A 119 13.61 9.01 -10.08
CA LYS A 119 12.87 9.96 -9.25
C LYS A 119 12.30 11.09 -10.10
N LYS A 120 10.98 11.23 -10.13
CA LYS A 120 10.33 12.54 -10.21
C LYS A 120 9.48 12.71 -8.95
N ARG A 121 10.07 13.38 -7.96
CA ARG A 121 9.33 13.96 -6.85
C ARG A 121 8.33 14.95 -7.45
N VAL A 122 7.05 14.68 -7.32
CA VAL A 122 6.03 15.73 -7.38
C VAL A 122 5.27 15.64 -6.05
N LEU A 123 5.79 16.35 -5.05
CA LEU A 123 4.97 16.80 -3.93
C LEU A 123 3.92 17.74 -4.52
N LYS A 124 2.71 17.25 -4.75
CA LYS A 124 1.54 18.11 -4.91
C LYS A 124 0.69 17.99 -3.66
N CYS A 125 1.14 18.68 -2.63
CA CYS A 125 0.30 19.02 -1.48
C CYS A 125 -0.90 19.77 -2.05
N LYS A 126 -2.09 19.14 -2.00
CA LYS A 126 -3.33 19.79 -2.42
C LYS A 126 -3.62 20.90 -1.42
N LYS A 127 -3.31 22.13 -1.85
CA LYS A 127 -3.73 23.40 -1.25
C LYS A 127 -5.24 23.36 -1.03
N THR A 128 -5.66 23.16 0.21
CA THR A 128 -7.02 23.47 0.65
C THR A 128 -7.18 24.98 0.73
N LYS A 129 -8.03 25.56 -0.13
CA LYS A 129 -8.68 26.84 0.11
C LYS A 129 -9.85 26.93 -0.89
N GLY A 130 -11.10 27.11 -0.49
CA GLY A 130 -11.70 27.31 0.81
C GLY A 130 -13.21 27.35 0.62
N ARG A 131 -13.96 27.27 1.72
CA ARG A 131 -15.37 27.68 1.74
C ARG A 131 -15.45 29.10 1.17
N GLY A 132 -16.36 29.30 0.23
CA GLY A 132 -16.62 30.60 -0.35
C GLY A 132 -17.30 31.50 0.67
N TYR A 133 -16.77 32.71 0.81
CA TYR A 133 -17.56 33.94 0.83
C TYR A 133 -16.64 35.13 0.52
N CYS A 134 -17.16 36.01 -0.34
CA CYS A 134 -16.62 37.30 -0.75
C CYS A 134 -16.36 38.22 0.44
N VAL A 135 -15.29 39.01 0.44
CA VAL A 135 -15.32 40.47 0.65
C VAL A 135 -14.06 41.09 -0.02
N GLN A 136 -14.29 42.24 -0.63
CA GLN A 136 -13.43 43.07 -1.50
C GLN A 136 -12.19 43.70 -0.82
N PRO A 137 -11.23 44.23 -1.61
CA PRO A 137 -9.98 44.77 -1.11
C PRO A 137 -10.10 46.25 -0.79
N VAL A 138 -9.59 46.67 0.38
CA VAL A 138 -9.38 48.08 0.68
C VAL A 138 -7.95 48.26 1.18
N ARG A 139 -7.26 49.20 0.54
CA ARG A 139 -5.94 49.72 0.88
C ARG A 139 -5.93 50.30 2.30
N SER A 140 -4.71 50.53 2.74
CA SER A 140 -4.31 51.59 3.66
C SER A 140 -4.07 51.17 5.11
N GLU A 141 -2.80 51.38 5.47
CA GLU A 141 -2.37 52.12 6.65
C GLU A 141 -2.43 51.39 8.01
N SER A 142 -1.24 51.30 8.61
CA SER A 142 -1.03 51.04 10.03
C SER A 142 -1.93 51.94 10.89
N PRO A 143 -2.44 51.43 12.02
CA PRO A 143 -1.98 51.89 13.33
C PRO A 143 -1.77 50.72 14.32
N LEU A 144 -0.72 50.71 15.13
CA LEU A 144 -0.58 51.35 16.46
C LEU A 144 -1.55 50.83 17.54
N SER A 145 -0.91 50.27 18.57
CA SER A 145 -1.30 50.27 20.00
C SER A 145 -2.46 49.34 20.39
N SER A 146 -2.46 48.58 21.48
CA SER A 146 -1.92 48.74 22.85
C SER A 146 -2.10 47.35 23.53
N SER A 147 -1.53 46.97 24.66
CA SER A 147 -1.16 47.72 25.86
C SER A 147 -0.36 46.81 26.81
N SER A 148 0.57 47.46 27.53
CA SER A 148 0.99 47.25 28.93
C SER A 148 1.83 45.99 29.26
N ASP A 149 2.97 46.09 29.96
CA ASP A 149 3.19 46.83 31.21
C ASP A 149 4.71 47.15 31.47
N PRO A 150 5.11 47.83 32.57
CA PRO A 150 6.06 48.96 32.64
C PRO A 150 7.49 48.50 33.08
N GLY A 151 8.54 49.30 33.25
CA GLY A 151 8.77 50.72 33.45
C GLY A 151 10.23 50.93 33.94
N ALA A 152 10.98 51.76 33.20
CA ALA A 152 12.21 52.56 33.50
C ALA A 152 13.10 52.24 34.73
N SER A 153 14.39 51.93 34.53
CA SER A 153 15.57 52.85 34.47
C SER A 153 15.98 53.43 35.83
N THR A 154 17.04 52.91 36.46
CA THR A 154 18.44 53.41 36.46
C THR A 154 18.65 54.88 36.90
N SER A 155 19.12 55.01 38.15
CA SER A 155 20.31 55.76 38.60
C SER A 155 20.27 57.30 38.76
N GLY A 156 20.71 57.73 39.95
CA GLY A 156 21.49 58.97 40.17
C GLY A 156 20.71 60.10 40.85
N THR A 157 20.63 60.14 42.18
CA THR A 157 21.48 60.97 43.08
C THR A 157 21.40 62.49 42.85
N SER A 158 21.00 63.26 43.87
CA SER A 158 21.81 64.34 44.46
C SER A 158 20.95 65.38 45.20
N LEU A 159 21.35 65.63 46.47
CA LEU A 159 21.25 66.83 47.34
C LEU A 159 19.91 67.58 47.48
N ASP A 160 19.33 67.78 48.67
CA ASP A 160 19.74 68.40 49.96
C ASP A 160 19.18 69.84 50.08
N GLU A 161 18.61 70.11 51.26
CA GLU A 161 17.92 71.33 51.78
C GLU A 161 16.56 71.76 51.18
#